data_AF-A0AA97JGG4-F1
#
_entry.id   AF-A0AA97JGG4-F1
#
_cell.length_a   1.000
_cell.length_b   1.000
_cell.length_c   1.000
_cell.angle_alpha   90.00
_cell.angle_beta   90.00
_cell.angle_gamma   90.00
#
_symmetry.space_group_name_H-M   'P 1'
#
loop_
_entity.id
_entity.type
_entity.pdbx_description
1 polymer ?
#
loop_
_entity_poly.entity_id
_entity_poly.type
_entity_poly.pdbx_seq_one_letter_code
_entity_poly.pdbx_strand_id
1 'polypeptide(L)'
;MLVNELYSLLRDQDPIVVVNCLRALEEILAYEGGVVINKPIAHHLLNRMPDLDQWGQSEVLTFLLRYKPRCEEELFDILNLLDGYLKNSSPSVVMAATKLFLVLARDFPHVQIDVLVRVKGPLLAACTSESRELCFTALCHVRQILDSLPSHFSSHYKKFFCSYSEPHYIKCQKMEVLCKLVNDENVQQILEELRGYCTDVSVELAQGAIFAIGNIARTYTEQCVRILTELLELKQEHITSAVVQVFRDLVWLCPQCTGSVARALPGCEEAIQDSEGKQALIWLLGVHGERVPNAPYILEDFVENVKSVAFSVVKVELLTALVRLFLARPAECQDMLGRLLHYCIEEETDMMVRDRALFYYRLLQAGTEETKRVLCSPASDHSLRLLEDQAEGSVNAWASDFNSLAVIYGKEQWAAMTANQVVELHYADSLCEAPTVVEEEPLISEKKEVPYIATSSSGLTLISSRCLTAEQFERMWLNLAVGCQQTVPWQENVQPDTMQAALQVVHIQTIAMSKASSQVWKAYLGAQDDAGCLFLTELLLDTDNAEMQMLVKQSEDKPEALQAFISILRTVLGTVVGLTS
;
A
#
# COMPACT_ATOMS: atom_id res chain seq x y z
N MET A 1 -3.84 -4.46 -46.13
CA MET A 1 -2.72 -4.42 -47.10
C MET A 1 -1.40 -4.19 -46.36
N LEU A 2 -1.21 -3.01 -45.75
CA LEU A 2 -0.01 -2.63 -44.98
C LEU A 2 0.53 -3.71 -44.01
N VAL A 3 -0.34 -4.34 -43.21
CA VAL A 3 0.05 -5.40 -42.26
C VAL A 3 0.77 -6.58 -42.95
N ASN A 4 0.31 -6.99 -44.14
CA ASN A 4 0.94 -8.09 -44.89
C ASN A 4 2.31 -7.70 -45.47
N GLU A 5 2.49 -6.42 -45.81
CA GLU A 5 3.78 -5.88 -46.26
C GLU A 5 4.77 -5.84 -45.08
N LEU A 6 4.33 -5.37 -43.90
CA LEU A 6 5.14 -5.41 -42.67
C LEU A 6 5.55 -6.83 -42.28
N TYR A 7 4.64 -7.82 -42.35
CA TYR A 7 5.01 -9.24 -42.14
C TYR A 7 5.99 -9.77 -43.18
N SER A 8 6.04 -9.20 -44.40
CA SER A 8 7.03 -9.57 -45.42
C SER A 8 8.42 -8.97 -45.11
N LEU A 9 8.46 -7.76 -44.55
CA LEU A 9 9.68 -7.06 -44.13
C LEU A 9 10.34 -7.68 -42.88
N LEU A 10 9.67 -8.57 -42.15
CA LEU A 10 10.30 -9.40 -41.11
C LEU A 10 11.40 -10.35 -41.66
N ARG A 11 11.52 -10.48 -42.99
CA ARG A 11 12.58 -11.25 -43.66
C ARG A 11 13.65 -10.37 -44.33
N ASP A 12 13.68 -9.07 -44.01
CA ASP A 12 14.66 -8.16 -44.57
C ASP A 12 16.10 -8.50 -44.14
N GLN A 13 17.07 -8.07 -44.94
CA GLN A 13 18.49 -8.25 -44.65
C GLN A 13 18.98 -7.29 -43.56
N ASP A 14 18.33 -6.13 -43.40
CA ASP A 14 18.67 -5.16 -42.36
C ASP A 14 18.01 -5.51 -41.01
N PRO A 15 18.78 -5.82 -39.95
CA PRO A 15 18.23 -6.09 -38.62
C PRO A 15 17.40 -4.93 -38.05
N ILE A 16 17.72 -3.67 -38.41
CA ILE A 16 17.00 -2.47 -37.95
C ILE A 16 15.59 -2.45 -38.54
N VAL A 17 15.43 -2.83 -39.81
CA VAL A 17 14.13 -2.94 -40.48
C VAL A 17 13.27 -4.01 -39.80
N VAL A 18 13.83 -5.18 -39.49
CA VAL A 18 13.10 -6.27 -38.82
C VAL A 18 12.54 -5.83 -37.45
N VAL A 19 13.36 -5.21 -36.60
CA VAL A 19 12.93 -4.75 -35.27
C VAL A 19 11.89 -3.62 -35.39
N ASN A 20 12.08 -2.64 -36.27
CA ASN A 20 11.10 -1.58 -36.48
C ASN A 20 9.77 -2.11 -37.05
N CYS A 21 9.79 -3.13 -37.90
CA CYS A 21 8.57 -3.78 -38.38
C CYS A 21 7.84 -4.53 -37.26
N LEU A 22 8.56 -5.16 -36.31
CA LEU A 22 7.93 -5.76 -35.13
C LEU A 22 7.28 -4.71 -34.22
N ARG A 23 7.95 -3.56 -33.97
CA ARG A 23 7.37 -2.43 -33.22
C ARG A 23 6.09 -1.92 -33.88
N ALA A 24 6.12 -1.65 -35.19
CA ALA A 24 4.96 -1.17 -35.93
C ALA A 24 3.82 -2.20 -35.98
N LEU A 25 4.14 -3.50 -36.12
CA LEU A 25 3.13 -4.57 -36.07
C LEU A 25 2.49 -4.69 -34.69
N GLU A 26 3.26 -4.54 -33.60
CA GLU A 26 2.73 -4.56 -32.23
C GLU A 26 1.77 -3.40 -31.98
N GLU A 27 2.11 -2.19 -32.41
CA GLU A 27 1.30 -0.99 -32.27
C GLU A 27 0.02 -1.06 -33.13
N ILE A 28 0.15 -1.39 -34.41
CA ILE A 28 -0.99 -1.49 -35.35
C ILE A 28 -1.96 -2.61 -34.94
N LEU A 29 -1.44 -3.72 -34.41
CA LEU A 29 -2.26 -4.88 -34.00
C LEU A 29 -2.60 -4.88 -32.51
N ALA A 30 -2.36 -3.78 -31.77
CA ALA A 30 -2.59 -3.72 -30.32
C ALA A 30 -4.03 -4.13 -29.95
N TYR A 31 -5.03 -3.65 -30.72
CA TYR A 31 -6.44 -4.02 -30.57
C TYR A 31 -6.75 -5.51 -30.84
N GLU A 32 -5.92 -6.20 -31.62
CA GLU A 32 -6.03 -7.64 -31.92
C GLU A 32 -5.20 -8.53 -30.97
N GLY A 33 -4.48 -7.93 -30.00
CA GLY A 33 -3.59 -8.64 -29.07
C GLY A 33 -2.08 -8.55 -29.41
N GLY A 34 -1.72 -7.74 -30.40
CA GLY A 34 -0.34 -7.49 -30.85
C GLY A 34 0.14 -8.46 -31.93
N VAL A 35 1.46 -8.48 -32.16
CA VAL A 35 2.06 -9.23 -33.28
C VAL A 35 1.91 -10.75 -33.12
N VAL A 36 1.42 -11.43 -34.17
CA VAL A 36 1.19 -12.88 -34.17
C VAL A 36 2.45 -13.61 -34.63
N ILE A 37 3.12 -14.28 -33.68
CA ILE A 37 4.37 -14.99 -33.93
C ILE A 37 4.12 -16.48 -34.12
N ASN A 38 4.31 -16.95 -35.35
CA ASN A 38 4.25 -18.36 -35.71
C ASN A 38 5.66 -19.02 -35.66
N LYS A 39 5.71 -20.35 -35.77
CA LYS A 39 6.98 -21.12 -35.73
C LYS A 39 8.03 -20.61 -36.73
N PRO A 40 7.72 -20.39 -38.03
CA PRO A 40 8.67 -19.79 -38.97
C PRO A 40 9.23 -18.43 -38.53
N ILE A 41 8.40 -17.52 -38.00
CA ILE A 41 8.84 -16.20 -37.52
C ILE A 41 9.71 -16.36 -36.27
N ALA A 42 9.28 -17.14 -35.28
CA ALA A 42 10.04 -17.37 -34.05
C ALA A 42 11.45 -17.92 -34.33
N HIS A 43 11.55 -18.96 -35.17
CA HIS A 43 12.84 -19.53 -35.56
C HIS A 43 13.68 -18.59 -36.42
N HIS A 44 13.07 -17.77 -37.29
CA HIS A 44 13.81 -16.76 -38.05
C HIS A 44 14.42 -15.69 -37.12
N LEU A 45 13.62 -15.16 -36.20
CA LEU A 45 14.07 -14.16 -35.22
C LEU A 45 15.17 -14.71 -34.31
N LEU A 46 15.00 -15.92 -33.74
CA LEU A 46 16.00 -16.59 -32.90
C LEU A 46 17.34 -16.77 -33.63
N ASN A 47 17.33 -17.21 -34.89
CA ASN A 47 18.55 -17.38 -35.67
C ASN A 47 19.22 -16.04 -36.05
N ARG A 48 18.45 -14.94 -36.07
CA ARG A 48 18.93 -13.58 -36.39
C ARG A 48 19.34 -12.77 -35.16
N MET A 49 19.07 -13.26 -33.94
CA MET A 49 19.46 -12.62 -32.67
C MET A 49 20.94 -12.16 -32.61
N PRO A 50 21.94 -12.89 -33.15
CA PRO A 50 23.34 -12.42 -33.14
C PRO A 50 23.59 -11.18 -34.03
N ASP A 51 22.76 -10.95 -35.04
CA ASP A 51 22.87 -9.82 -35.98
C ASP A 51 22.16 -8.56 -35.44
N LEU A 52 21.34 -8.70 -34.39
CA LEU A 52 20.62 -7.60 -33.75
C LEU A 52 21.53 -6.86 -32.75
N ASP A 53 21.27 -5.56 -32.59
CA ASP A 53 21.86 -4.74 -31.52
C ASP A 53 21.25 -5.09 -30.14
N GLN A 54 21.81 -4.54 -29.06
CA GLN A 54 21.37 -4.88 -27.71
C GLN A 54 19.90 -4.51 -27.41
N TRP A 55 19.39 -3.44 -28.03
CA TRP A 55 18.00 -3.03 -27.89
C TRP A 55 17.07 -3.97 -28.68
N GLY A 56 17.41 -4.24 -29.95
CA GLY A 56 16.70 -5.21 -30.78
C GLY A 56 16.67 -6.62 -30.18
N GLN A 57 17.77 -7.09 -29.60
CA GLN A 57 17.81 -8.38 -28.88
C GLN A 57 16.79 -8.42 -27.73
N SER A 58 16.76 -7.39 -26.87
CA SER A 58 15.85 -7.33 -25.71
C SER A 58 14.37 -7.29 -26.12
N GLU A 59 14.05 -6.52 -27.16
CA GLU A 59 12.68 -6.43 -27.68
C GLU A 59 12.25 -7.73 -28.38
N VAL A 60 13.10 -8.33 -29.21
CA VAL A 60 12.78 -9.60 -29.87
C VAL A 60 12.57 -10.74 -28.85
N LEU A 61 13.35 -10.79 -27.78
CA LEU A 61 13.12 -11.71 -26.65
C LEU A 61 11.77 -11.47 -25.97
N THR A 62 11.34 -10.21 -25.86
CA THR A 62 10.03 -9.84 -25.31
C THR A 62 8.89 -10.24 -26.26
N PHE A 63 9.03 -10.01 -27.57
CA PHE A 63 8.07 -10.45 -28.57
C PHE A 63 7.91 -11.97 -28.58
N LEU A 64 9.02 -12.72 -28.47
CA LEU A 64 9.03 -14.19 -28.43
C LEU A 64 8.21 -14.81 -27.27
N LEU A 65 7.84 -14.05 -26.22
CA LEU A 65 6.92 -14.50 -25.17
C LEU A 65 5.54 -14.90 -25.70
N ARG A 66 5.13 -14.36 -26.87
CA ARG A 66 3.88 -14.76 -27.55
C ARG A 66 3.96 -16.14 -28.22
N TYR A 67 5.17 -16.67 -28.45
CA TYR A 67 5.36 -17.98 -29.08
C TYR A 67 5.34 -19.11 -28.04
N LYS A 68 4.57 -20.16 -28.33
CA LYS A 68 4.56 -21.40 -27.56
C LYS A 68 5.12 -22.55 -28.42
N PRO A 69 6.23 -23.19 -28.03
CA PRO A 69 6.76 -24.38 -28.71
C PRO A 69 5.74 -25.50 -28.79
N ARG A 70 5.83 -26.34 -29.84
CA ARG A 70 4.85 -27.42 -30.09
C ARG A 70 5.26 -28.78 -29.53
N CYS A 71 6.53 -28.97 -29.24
CA CYS A 71 7.09 -30.20 -28.66
C CYS A 71 8.22 -29.85 -27.70
N GLU A 72 8.54 -30.78 -26.78
CA GLU A 72 9.61 -30.61 -25.79
C GLU A 72 10.99 -30.48 -26.45
N GLU A 73 11.26 -31.21 -27.54
CA GLU A 73 12.50 -31.09 -28.31
C GLU A 73 12.73 -29.65 -28.79
N GLU A 74 11.72 -29.04 -29.43
CA GLU A 74 11.77 -27.64 -29.87
C GLU A 74 11.90 -26.66 -28.69
N LEU A 75 11.25 -26.94 -27.56
CA LEU A 75 11.41 -26.15 -26.35
C LEU A 75 12.87 -26.17 -25.89
N PHE A 76 13.47 -27.35 -25.72
CA PHE A 76 14.85 -27.47 -25.26
C PHE A 76 15.86 -26.89 -26.25
N ASP A 77 15.64 -27.01 -27.56
CA ASP A 77 16.45 -26.33 -28.59
C ASP A 77 16.44 -24.80 -28.39
N ILE A 78 15.26 -24.21 -28.18
CA ILE A 78 15.11 -22.77 -27.91
C ILE A 78 15.78 -22.39 -26.59
N LEU A 79 15.59 -23.16 -25.52
CA LEU A 79 16.22 -22.91 -24.21
C LEU A 79 17.76 -22.99 -24.28
N ASN A 80 18.32 -23.90 -25.07
CA ASN A 80 19.75 -24.00 -25.31
C ASN A 80 20.31 -22.78 -26.06
N LEU A 81 19.56 -22.23 -27.03
CA LEU A 81 19.93 -20.97 -27.68
C LEU A 81 19.87 -19.78 -26.71
N LEU A 82 18.89 -19.74 -25.80
CA LEU A 82 18.72 -18.67 -24.82
C LEU A 82 19.82 -18.63 -23.75
N ASP A 83 20.47 -19.76 -23.42
CA ASP A 83 21.53 -19.81 -22.39
C ASP A 83 22.72 -18.87 -22.69
N GLY A 84 23.04 -18.66 -23.97
CA GLY A 84 24.07 -17.71 -24.40
C GLY A 84 23.75 -16.26 -24.03
N TYR A 85 22.47 -15.88 -23.98
CA TYR A 85 22.01 -14.52 -23.70
C TYR A 85 21.91 -14.24 -22.19
N LEU A 86 21.82 -15.26 -21.34
CA LEU A 86 21.82 -15.12 -19.86
C LEU A 86 23.13 -14.55 -19.29
N LYS A 87 24.22 -14.55 -20.08
CA LYS A 87 25.54 -14.03 -19.72
C LYS A 87 25.99 -12.83 -20.57
N ASN A 88 25.05 -12.20 -21.29
CA ASN A 88 25.32 -11.02 -22.11
C ASN A 88 25.76 -9.83 -21.22
N SER A 89 26.63 -8.97 -21.75
CA SER A 89 27.07 -7.74 -21.07
C SER A 89 25.95 -6.73 -20.84
N SER A 90 24.87 -6.79 -21.62
CA SER A 90 23.71 -5.89 -21.50
C SER A 90 22.69 -6.43 -20.49
N PRO A 91 22.42 -5.71 -19.37
CA PRO A 91 21.42 -6.15 -18.39
C PRO A 91 20.02 -6.31 -18.99
N SER A 92 19.63 -5.45 -19.94
CA SER A 92 18.32 -5.51 -20.61
C SER A 92 18.12 -6.86 -21.32
N VAL A 93 19.13 -7.30 -22.09
CA VAL A 93 19.10 -8.60 -22.79
C VAL A 93 19.08 -9.77 -21.80
N VAL A 94 19.88 -9.71 -20.72
CA VAL A 94 19.88 -10.76 -19.68
C VAL A 94 18.49 -10.88 -19.04
N MET A 95 17.86 -9.76 -18.67
CA MET A 95 16.55 -9.76 -18.01
C MET A 95 15.42 -10.20 -18.93
N ALA A 96 15.43 -9.80 -20.20
CA ALA A 96 14.48 -10.27 -21.22
C ALA A 96 14.64 -11.76 -21.52
N ALA A 97 15.88 -12.23 -21.68
CA ALA A 97 16.19 -13.66 -21.88
C ALA A 97 15.75 -14.48 -20.67
N THR A 98 16.02 -13.99 -19.45
CA THR A 98 15.57 -14.64 -18.20
C THR A 98 14.06 -14.75 -18.14
N LYS A 99 13.31 -13.68 -18.45
CA LYS A 99 11.84 -13.71 -18.50
C LYS A 99 11.33 -14.77 -19.47
N LEU A 100 11.83 -14.77 -20.70
CA LEU A 100 11.45 -15.73 -21.74
C LEU A 100 11.75 -17.16 -21.30
N PHE A 101 12.93 -17.40 -20.73
CA PHE A 101 13.32 -18.71 -20.21
C PHE A 101 12.37 -19.17 -19.09
N LEU A 102 12.11 -18.34 -18.07
CA LEU A 102 11.23 -18.69 -16.96
C LEU A 102 9.79 -19.00 -17.41
N VAL A 103 9.25 -18.25 -18.38
CA VAL A 103 7.91 -18.47 -18.94
C VAL A 103 7.84 -19.73 -19.79
N LEU A 104 8.86 -20.01 -20.61
CA LEU A 104 8.94 -21.23 -21.43
C LEU A 104 9.17 -22.50 -20.58
N ALA A 105 9.96 -22.40 -19.51
CA ALA A 105 10.26 -23.50 -18.61
C ALA A 105 9.23 -23.69 -17.48
N ARG A 106 8.00 -23.16 -17.63
CA ARG A 106 6.92 -23.20 -16.62
C ARG A 106 6.67 -24.60 -16.05
N ASP A 107 6.69 -25.61 -16.91
CA ASP A 107 6.40 -27.01 -16.56
C ASP A 107 7.64 -27.76 -16.02
N PHE A 108 8.80 -27.09 -15.94
CA PHE A 108 10.09 -27.65 -15.53
C PHE A 108 10.76 -26.83 -14.40
N PRO A 109 10.28 -26.92 -13.14
CA PRO A 109 10.76 -26.08 -12.03
C PRO A 109 12.28 -26.17 -11.78
N HIS A 110 12.89 -27.34 -11.94
CA HIS A 110 14.34 -27.51 -11.80
C HIS A 110 15.13 -26.64 -12.80
N VAL A 111 14.62 -26.52 -14.04
CA VAL A 111 15.26 -25.72 -15.09
C VAL A 111 15.09 -24.22 -14.80
N GLN A 112 13.95 -23.80 -14.23
CA GLN A 112 13.76 -22.41 -13.76
C GLN A 112 14.79 -22.05 -12.68
N ILE A 113 15.03 -22.94 -11.72
CA ILE A 113 16.03 -22.73 -10.66
C ILE A 113 17.45 -22.63 -11.25
N ASP A 114 17.82 -23.53 -12.18
CA ASP A 114 19.11 -23.49 -12.87
C ASP A 114 19.37 -22.17 -13.61
N VAL A 115 18.34 -21.56 -14.20
CA VAL A 115 18.42 -20.25 -14.86
C VAL A 115 18.71 -19.15 -13.84
N LEU A 116 18.00 -19.14 -12.71
CA LEU A 116 18.22 -18.17 -11.64
C LEU A 116 19.63 -18.29 -11.05
N VAL A 117 20.21 -19.51 -10.99
CA VAL A 117 21.62 -19.73 -10.64
C VAL A 117 22.59 -19.12 -11.66
N ARG A 118 22.30 -19.23 -12.96
CA ARG A 118 23.15 -18.64 -14.02
C ARG A 118 23.09 -17.10 -14.01
N VAL A 119 21.91 -16.54 -13.78
CA VAL A 119 21.64 -15.08 -13.77
C VAL A 119 22.13 -14.39 -12.48
N LYS A 120 22.37 -15.15 -11.40
CA LYS A 120 22.92 -14.65 -10.11
C LYS A 120 24.13 -13.74 -10.28
N GLY A 121 25.08 -14.08 -11.16
CA GLY A 121 26.29 -13.28 -11.42
C GLY A 121 25.97 -11.91 -12.04
N PRO A 122 25.36 -11.87 -13.24
CA PRO A 122 24.91 -10.63 -13.88
C PRO A 122 24.03 -9.75 -12.99
N LEU A 123 23.05 -10.33 -12.28
CA LEU A 123 22.14 -9.56 -11.42
C LEU A 123 22.88 -8.93 -10.22
N LEU A 124 23.81 -9.66 -9.60
CA LEU A 124 24.68 -9.10 -8.56
C LEU A 124 25.63 -8.02 -9.06
N ALA A 125 25.95 -7.97 -10.35
CA ALA A 125 26.71 -6.87 -10.94
C ALA A 125 25.82 -5.64 -11.17
N ALA A 126 24.56 -5.84 -11.58
CA ALA A 126 23.57 -4.77 -11.71
C ALA A 126 23.24 -4.10 -10.36
N CYS A 127 23.07 -4.89 -9.29
CA CYS A 127 22.89 -4.37 -7.91
C CYS A 127 24.10 -3.59 -7.36
N THR A 128 25.25 -3.64 -8.03
CA THR A 128 26.46 -2.87 -7.68
C THR A 128 26.85 -1.89 -8.81
N SER A 129 25.92 -1.55 -9.70
CA SER A 129 26.15 -0.60 -10.79
C SER A 129 26.22 0.85 -10.29
N GLU A 130 26.93 1.69 -11.04
CA GLU A 130 26.94 3.14 -10.82
C GLU A 130 25.60 3.81 -11.20
N SER A 131 24.80 3.19 -12.08
CA SER A 131 23.42 3.63 -12.34
C SER A 131 22.53 3.22 -11.17
N ARG A 132 21.95 4.24 -10.52
CA ARG A 132 21.05 4.09 -9.37
C ARG A 132 19.74 3.43 -9.76
N GLU A 133 19.27 3.72 -10.96
CA GLU A 133 18.05 3.20 -11.57
C GLU A 133 18.20 1.71 -11.88
N LEU A 134 19.34 1.32 -12.47
CA LEU A 134 19.67 -0.09 -12.71
C LEU A 134 19.87 -0.85 -11.39
N CYS A 135 20.55 -0.25 -10.41
CA CYS A 135 20.72 -0.83 -9.08
C CYS A 135 19.36 -1.09 -8.40
N PHE A 136 18.49 -0.08 -8.37
CA PHE A 136 17.16 -0.18 -7.76
C PHE A 136 16.29 -1.26 -8.43
N THR A 137 16.20 -1.26 -9.77
CA THR A 137 15.42 -2.28 -10.50
C THR A 137 15.99 -3.69 -10.30
N ALA A 138 17.32 -3.84 -10.28
CA ALA A 138 17.96 -5.11 -9.97
C ALA A 138 17.66 -5.59 -8.54
N LEU A 139 17.63 -4.69 -7.54
CA LEU A 139 17.25 -5.02 -6.16
C LEU A 139 15.80 -5.49 -6.06
N CYS A 140 14.85 -4.87 -6.78
CA CYS A 140 13.46 -5.33 -6.82
C CYS A 140 13.36 -6.77 -7.36
N HIS A 141 14.13 -7.12 -8.40
CA HIS A 141 14.19 -8.48 -8.93
C HIS A 141 14.93 -9.47 -8.01
N VAL A 142 15.97 -9.05 -7.28
CA VAL A 142 16.58 -9.86 -6.21
C VAL A 142 15.54 -10.18 -5.13
N ARG A 143 14.79 -9.18 -4.67
CA ARG A 143 13.73 -9.34 -3.64
C ARG A 143 12.65 -10.34 -4.06
N GLN A 144 12.29 -10.35 -5.35
CA GLN A 144 11.35 -11.27 -5.97
C GLN A 144 11.90 -12.70 -6.10
N ILE A 145 13.18 -12.86 -6.46
CA ILE A 145 13.84 -14.19 -6.51
C ILE A 145 13.93 -14.80 -5.11
N LEU A 146 14.15 -13.98 -4.07
CA LEU A 146 14.23 -14.42 -2.68
C LEU A 146 12.88 -14.95 -2.12
N ASP A 147 11.74 -14.62 -2.75
CA ASP A 147 10.44 -15.20 -2.38
C ASP A 147 10.32 -16.69 -2.76
N SER A 148 11.12 -17.13 -3.74
CA SER A 148 11.18 -18.53 -4.18
C SER A 148 12.44 -19.27 -3.73
N LEU A 149 13.55 -18.56 -3.51
CA LEU A 149 14.86 -19.12 -3.19
C LEU A 149 15.54 -18.28 -2.09
N PRO A 150 15.10 -18.36 -0.82
CA PRO A 150 15.58 -17.47 0.25
C PRO A 150 17.09 -17.49 0.46
N SER A 151 17.73 -18.64 0.25
CA SER A 151 19.19 -18.81 0.41
C SER A 151 20.02 -18.40 -0.83
N HIS A 152 19.41 -17.99 -1.94
CA HIS A 152 20.08 -17.87 -3.25
C HIS A 152 21.26 -16.90 -3.25
N PHE A 153 21.13 -15.75 -2.57
CA PHE A 153 22.18 -14.74 -2.48
C PHE A 153 22.91 -14.74 -1.12
N SER A 154 22.67 -15.74 -0.26
CA SER A 154 23.27 -15.86 1.08
C SER A 154 24.80 -15.77 1.08
N SER A 155 25.47 -16.31 0.05
CA SER A 155 26.93 -16.25 -0.11
C SER A 155 27.49 -14.84 -0.42
N HIS A 156 26.62 -13.85 -0.68
CA HIS A 156 27.02 -12.51 -1.13
C HIS A 156 26.29 -11.37 -0.40
N TYR A 157 25.69 -11.62 0.77
CA TYR A 157 24.96 -10.62 1.57
C TYR A 157 25.69 -9.27 1.69
N LYS A 158 27.02 -9.28 1.85
CA LYS A 158 27.87 -8.08 1.94
C LYS A 158 27.79 -7.12 0.74
N LYS A 159 27.36 -7.60 -0.44
CA LYS A 159 27.11 -6.73 -1.61
C LYS A 159 25.87 -5.85 -1.45
N PHE A 160 24.96 -6.21 -0.55
CA PHE A 160 23.76 -5.45 -0.24
C PHE A 160 23.93 -4.53 0.97
N PHE A 161 25.14 -4.37 1.50
CA PHE A 161 25.41 -3.31 2.48
C PHE A 161 25.30 -1.93 1.80
N CYS A 162 24.75 -0.96 2.53
CA CYS A 162 24.49 0.39 2.09
C CYS A 162 25.76 1.23 2.11
N SER A 163 26.03 1.97 1.02
CA SER A 163 27.03 3.03 1.01
C SER A 163 26.42 4.34 1.51
N TYR A 164 27.23 5.19 2.15
CA TYR A 164 26.83 6.55 2.52
C TYR A 164 26.39 7.40 1.30
N SER A 165 26.95 7.14 0.13
CA SER A 165 26.63 7.84 -1.13
C SER A 165 25.35 7.38 -1.82
N GLU A 166 24.66 6.36 -1.30
CA GLU A 166 23.44 5.83 -1.89
C GLU A 166 22.20 6.62 -1.45
N PRO A 167 21.24 6.86 -2.37
CA PRO A 167 20.00 7.53 -2.04
C PRO A 167 19.13 6.64 -1.15
N HIS A 168 18.27 7.28 -0.36
CA HIS A 168 17.38 6.63 0.61
C HIS A 168 16.63 5.40 0.03
N TYR A 169 16.02 5.53 -1.16
CA TYR A 169 15.25 4.44 -1.77
C TYR A 169 16.07 3.17 -2.08
N ILE A 170 17.37 3.30 -2.36
CA ILE A 170 18.28 2.14 -2.53
C ILE A 170 18.60 1.53 -1.17
N LYS A 171 18.86 2.36 -0.15
CA LYS A 171 19.15 1.88 1.22
C LYS A 171 17.98 1.05 1.76
N CYS A 172 16.74 1.50 1.57
CA CYS A 172 15.54 0.76 1.99
C CYS A 172 15.41 -0.60 1.28
N GLN A 173 15.56 -0.65 -0.05
CA GLN A 173 15.53 -1.92 -0.79
C GLN A 173 16.65 -2.88 -0.39
N LYS A 174 17.87 -2.36 -0.16
CA LYS A 174 19.00 -3.15 0.36
C LYS A 174 18.71 -3.72 1.75
N MET A 175 18.14 -2.93 2.64
CA MET A 175 17.75 -3.34 3.99
C MET A 175 16.70 -4.47 3.96
N GLU A 176 15.67 -4.37 3.13
CA GLU A 176 14.69 -5.46 2.92
C GLU A 176 15.35 -6.75 2.41
N VAL A 177 16.26 -6.64 1.44
CA VAL A 177 17.03 -7.79 0.92
C VAL A 177 17.91 -8.41 2.01
N LEU A 178 18.58 -7.60 2.83
CA LEU A 178 19.37 -8.10 3.97
C LEU A 178 18.51 -8.86 4.98
N CYS A 179 17.29 -8.40 5.29
CA CYS A 179 16.37 -9.08 6.19
C CYS A 179 15.99 -10.49 5.70
N LYS A 180 15.73 -10.65 4.39
CA LYS A 180 15.44 -11.96 3.77
C LYS A 180 16.65 -12.90 3.69
N LEU A 181 17.87 -12.38 3.85
CA LEU A 181 19.12 -13.13 3.72
C LEU A 181 19.71 -13.61 5.05
N VAL A 182 19.09 -13.30 6.19
CA VAL A 182 19.60 -13.66 7.51
C VAL A 182 19.59 -15.17 7.73
N ASN A 183 20.72 -15.70 8.20
CA ASN A 183 20.89 -17.08 8.62
C ASN A 183 21.93 -17.19 9.76
N ASP A 184 22.10 -18.40 10.30
CA ASP A 184 22.99 -18.66 11.44
C ASP A 184 24.46 -18.28 11.20
N GLU A 185 24.92 -18.25 9.95
CA GLU A 185 26.30 -17.92 9.58
C GLU A 185 26.54 -16.41 9.47
N ASN A 186 25.53 -15.64 9.06
CA ASN A 186 25.68 -14.22 8.71
C ASN A 186 24.97 -13.24 9.67
N VAL A 187 24.06 -13.72 10.53
CA VAL A 187 23.21 -12.90 11.41
C VAL A 187 23.99 -11.86 12.20
N GLN A 188 25.14 -12.24 12.79
CA GLN A 188 25.95 -11.31 13.58
C GLN A 188 26.47 -10.11 12.75
N GLN A 189 26.84 -10.33 11.49
CA GLN A 189 27.37 -9.26 10.62
C GLN A 189 26.25 -8.40 10.04
N ILE A 190 25.08 -8.99 9.76
CA ILE A 190 23.90 -8.23 9.32
C ILE A 190 23.35 -7.37 10.46
N LEU A 191 23.28 -7.90 11.69
CA LEU A 191 22.82 -7.13 12.85
C LEU A 191 23.76 -5.96 13.21
N GLU A 192 25.08 -6.12 13.09
CA GLU A 192 26.03 -5.02 13.32
C GLU A 192 25.89 -3.92 12.25
N GLU A 193 25.64 -4.30 11.00
CA GLU A 193 25.39 -3.36 9.90
C GLU A 193 24.04 -2.62 10.09
N LEU A 194 22.96 -3.34 10.40
CA LEU A 194 21.64 -2.76 10.70
C LEU A 194 21.67 -1.84 11.92
N ARG A 195 22.48 -2.16 12.94
CA ARG A 195 22.72 -1.29 14.10
C ARG A 195 23.26 0.08 13.65
N GLY A 196 24.16 0.12 12.67
CA GLY A 196 24.64 1.37 12.08
C GLY A 196 23.52 2.18 11.43
N TYR A 197 22.60 1.51 10.73
CA TYR A 197 21.47 2.16 10.04
C TYR A 197 20.43 2.75 11.01
N CYS A 198 20.30 2.19 12.23
CA CYS A 198 19.45 2.72 13.30
C CYS A 198 19.83 4.14 13.75
N THR A 199 20.99 4.66 13.31
CA THR A 199 21.47 6.03 13.58
C THR A 199 21.77 6.82 12.30
N ASP A 200 21.19 6.44 11.16
CA ASP A 200 21.26 7.22 9.92
C ASP A 200 20.51 8.57 10.08
N VAL A 201 20.84 9.56 9.23
CA VAL A 201 20.22 10.89 9.22
C VAL A 201 18.75 10.81 8.77
N SER A 202 18.39 9.78 7.99
CA SER A 202 17.01 9.52 7.59
C SER A 202 16.24 8.77 8.69
N VAL A 203 15.29 9.47 9.33
CA VAL A 203 14.40 8.89 10.35
C VAL A 203 13.67 7.65 9.85
N GLU A 204 13.13 7.68 8.62
CA GLU A 204 12.45 6.55 7.99
C GLU A 204 13.35 5.31 7.86
N LEU A 205 14.62 5.50 7.48
CA LEU A 205 15.58 4.39 7.39
C LEU A 205 15.98 3.89 8.79
N ALA A 206 16.20 4.81 9.74
CA ALA A 206 16.56 4.46 11.12
C ALA A 206 15.46 3.64 11.81
N GLN A 207 14.20 4.08 11.70
CA GLN A 207 13.05 3.33 12.20
C GLN A 207 12.84 2.03 11.43
N GLY A 208 12.97 2.04 10.10
CA GLY A 208 12.93 0.82 9.29
C GLY A 208 13.99 -0.22 9.69
N ALA A 209 15.19 0.20 10.06
CA ALA A 209 16.25 -0.68 10.58
C ALA A 209 15.92 -1.25 11.97
N ILE A 210 15.27 -0.46 12.84
CA ILE A 210 14.77 -0.91 14.15
C ILE A 210 13.67 -1.97 13.97
N PHE A 211 12.70 -1.75 13.07
CA PHE A 211 11.66 -2.73 12.74
C PHE A 211 12.25 -3.99 12.08
N ALA A 212 13.26 -3.85 11.21
CA ALA A 212 14.01 -4.97 10.64
C ALA A 212 14.67 -5.84 11.72
N ILE A 213 15.36 -5.23 12.69
CA ILE A 213 15.92 -5.94 13.85
C ILE A 213 14.81 -6.62 14.67
N GLY A 214 13.64 -5.99 14.80
CA GLY A 214 12.44 -6.59 15.39
C GLY A 214 11.99 -7.87 14.68
N ASN A 215 11.93 -7.88 13.35
CA ASN A 215 11.58 -9.09 12.60
C ASN A 215 12.64 -10.20 12.77
N ILE A 216 13.93 -9.86 12.75
CA ILE A 216 15.02 -10.82 12.98
C ILE A 216 14.99 -11.40 14.41
N ALA A 217 14.56 -10.60 15.41
CA ALA A 217 14.44 -11.00 16.80
C ALA A 217 13.39 -12.10 17.06
N ARG A 218 12.48 -12.37 16.11
CA ARG A 218 11.56 -13.51 16.17
C ARG A 218 12.29 -14.85 16.17
N THR A 219 13.47 -14.90 15.54
CA THR A 219 14.37 -16.06 15.51
C THR A 219 15.57 -15.85 16.45
N TYR A 220 16.22 -14.69 16.39
CA TYR A 220 17.47 -14.40 17.10
C TYR A 220 17.28 -13.42 18.28
N THR A 221 16.35 -13.77 19.18
CA THR A 221 15.80 -12.84 20.18
C THR A 221 16.83 -12.15 21.08
N GLU A 222 17.75 -12.90 21.69
CA GLU A 222 18.67 -12.33 22.70
C GLU A 222 19.61 -11.26 22.13
N GLN A 223 20.16 -11.51 20.93
CA GLN A 223 21.10 -10.59 20.28
C GLN A 223 20.41 -9.29 19.89
N CYS A 224 19.20 -9.40 19.32
CA CYS A 224 18.43 -8.26 18.87
C CYS A 224 17.89 -7.42 20.03
N VAL A 225 17.35 -8.06 21.09
CA VAL A 225 16.85 -7.36 22.28
C VAL A 225 17.97 -6.59 22.98
N ARG A 226 19.20 -7.13 22.99
CA ARG A 226 20.38 -6.38 23.46
C ARG A 226 20.62 -5.11 22.64
N ILE A 227 20.68 -5.21 21.31
CA ILE A 227 20.88 -4.05 20.42
C ILE A 227 19.77 -3.01 20.63
N LEU A 228 18.51 -3.44 20.66
CA LEU A 228 17.36 -2.57 20.90
C LEU A 228 17.44 -1.87 22.27
N THR A 229 17.91 -2.56 23.31
CA THR A 229 18.11 -1.97 24.65
C THR A 229 19.21 -0.91 24.62
N GLU A 230 20.34 -1.18 23.94
CA GLU A 230 21.43 -0.23 23.76
C GLU A 230 21.00 1.02 22.96
N LEU A 231 20.03 0.89 22.03
CA LEU A 231 19.48 2.04 21.28
C LEU A 231 18.62 2.98 22.13
N LEU A 232 17.98 2.48 23.21
CA LEU A 232 17.21 3.33 24.14
C LEU A 232 18.11 4.30 24.92
N GLU A 233 19.37 3.93 25.17
CA GLU A 233 20.33 4.78 25.89
C GLU A 233 20.66 6.08 25.12
N LEU A 234 20.38 6.13 23.81
CA LEU A 234 20.56 7.32 22.98
C LEU A 234 19.54 8.44 23.29
N LYS A 235 18.42 8.12 23.95
CA LYS A 235 17.32 9.05 24.29
C LYS A 235 16.82 9.93 23.13
N GLN A 236 16.85 9.42 21.90
CA GLN A 236 16.29 10.11 20.73
C GLN A 236 14.83 9.69 20.53
N GLU A 237 13.92 10.65 20.42
CA GLU A 237 12.46 10.43 20.32
C GLU A 237 12.09 9.35 19.29
N HIS A 238 12.49 9.54 18.02
CA HIS A 238 12.11 8.64 16.92
C HIS A 238 12.68 7.22 17.06
N ILE A 239 13.88 7.07 17.65
CA ILE A 239 14.50 5.77 17.97
C ILE A 239 13.75 5.12 19.13
N THR A 240 13.52 5.86 20.21
CA THR A 240 12.88 5.37 21.44
C THR A 240 11.45 4.88 21.13
N SER A 241 10.69 5.65 20.35
CA SER A 241 9.36 5.24 19.90
C SER A 241 9.40 3.93 19.10
N ALA A 242 10.21 3.86 18.04
CA ALA A 242 10.30 2.66 17.20
C ALA A 242 10.77 1.42 17.99
N VAL A 243 11.72 1.57 18.92
CA VAL A 243 12.16 0.46 19.78
C VAL A 243 11.03 0.00 20.71
N VAL A 244 10.26 0.91 21.29
CA VAL A 244 9.13 0.56 22.18
C VAL A 244 7.98 -0.08 21.38
N GLN A 245 7.73 0.35 20.15
CA GLN A 245 6.82 -0.35 19.23
C GLN A 245 7.30 -1.78 18.94
N VAL A 246 8.59 -1.97 18.61
CA VAL A 246 9.16 -3.31 18.41
C VAL A 246 9.08 -4.15 19.69
N PHE A 247 9.28 -3.57 20.87
CA PHE A 247 9.15 -4.27 22.15
C PHE A 247 7.73 -4.74 22.44
N ARG A 248 6.69 -3.98 22.06
CA ARG A 248 5.28 -4.42 22.12
C ARG A 248 5.10 -5.72 21.34
N ASP A 249 5.56 -5.72 20.09
CA ASP A 249 5.36 -6.82 19.15
C ASP A 249 6.21 -8.05 19.52
N LEU A 250 7.45 -7.83 19.98
CA LEU A 250 8.33 -8.90 20.46
C LEU A 250 7.84 -9.56 21.73
N VAL A 251 7.28 -8.81 22.67
CA VAL A 251 6.77 -9.41 23.91
C VAL A 251 5.55 -10.30 23.63
N TRP A 252 4.73 -9.95 22.65
CA TRP A 252 3.61 -10.77 22.18
C TRP A 252 4.07 -12.05 21.46
N LEU A 253 5.05 -11.95 20.55
CA LEU A 253 5.54 -13.08 19.74
C LEU A 253 6.56 -13.98 20.46
N CYS A 254 7.31 -13.41 21.41
CA CYS A 254 8.47 -14.01 22.06
C CYS A 254 8.45 -13.75 23.60
N PRO A 255 7.55 -14.40 24.36
CA PRO A 255 7.40 -14.18 25.81
C PRO A 255 8.67 -14.42 26.66
N GLN A 256 9.70 -15.06 26.10
CA GLN A 256 11.01 -15.21 26.75
C GLN A 256 11.73 -13.86 26.96
N CYS A 257 11.52 -12.85 26.11
CA CYS A 257 12.22 -11.56 26.23
C CYS A 257 11.53 -10.54 27.16
N THR A 258 10.29 -10.80 27.60
CA THR A 258 9.51 -9.88 28.45
C THR A 258 10.26 -9.42 29.70
N GLY A 259 11.05 -10.32 30.32
CA GLY A 259 11.84 -9.98 31.51
C GLY A 259 13.04 -9.04 31.24
N SER A 260 13.54 -8.99 30.01
CA SER A 260 14.56 -8.01 29.59
C SER A 260 13.92 -6.70 29.15
N VAL A 261 12.86 -6.78 28.34
CA VAL A 261 12.06 -5.61 27.91
C VAL A 261 11.55 -4.83 29.12
N ALA A 262 10.91 -5.49 30.10
CA ALA A 262 10.38 -4.82 31.30
C ALA A 262 11.43 -4.07 32.14
N ARG A 263 12.72 -4.45 32.06
CA ARG A 263 13.82 -3.75 32.72
C ARG A 263 14.33 -2.53 31.92
N ALA A 264 14.06 -2.48 30.62
CA ALA A 264 14.49 -1.41 29.71
C ALA A 264 13.47 -0.28 29.54
N LEU A 265 12.20 -0.50 29.89
CA LEU A 265 11.13 0.50 29.71
C LEU A 265 11.22 1.77 30.58
N PRO A 266 11.66 1.74 31.86
CA PRO A 266 11.66 2.95 32.69
C PRO A 266 12.54 4.08 32.12
N GLY A 267 12.00 5.30 32.02
CA GLY A 267 12.67 6.46 31.44
C GLY A 267 12.43 6.65 29.94
N CYS A 268 11.68 5.76 29.28
CA CYS A 268 11.26 5.95 27.88
C CYS A 268 10.17 7.02 27.75
N GLU A 269 9.36 7.22 28.79
CA GLU A 269 8.28 8.21 28.87
C GLU A 269 8.76 9.66 28.67
N GLU A 270 10.01 9.96 29.07
CA GLU A 270 10.60 11.31 28.89
C GLU A 270 10.82 11.67 27.41
N ALA A 271 11.08 10.66 26.56
CA ALA A 271 11.57 10.86 25.19
C ALA A 271 10.49 10.67 24.11
N ILE A 272 9.44 9.90 24.37
CA ILE A 272 8.41 9.58 23.36
C ILE A 272 7.34 10.68 23.33
N GLN A 273 7.12 11.31 22.17
CA GLN A 273 6.05 12.30 22.00
C GLN A 273 4.93 11.90 21.03
N ASP A 274 5.23 11.04 20.06
CA ASP A 274 4.30 10.55 19.06
C ASP A 274 3.21 9.62 19.63
N SER A 275 2.12 9.45 18.88
CA SER A 275 0.94 8.71 19.34
C SER A 275 1.15 7.19 19.38
N GLU A 276 2.01 6.65 18.51
CA GLU A 276 2.20 5.21 18.33
C GLU A 276 3.13 4.64 19.42
N GLY A 277 4.25 5.33 19.68
CA GLY A 277 5.14 5.04 20.79
C GLY A 277 4.44 5.17 22.15
N LYS A 278 3.59 6.19 22.33
CA LYS A 278 2.76 6.34 23.54
C LYS A 278 1.80 5.17 23.71
N GLN A 279 1.09 4.76 22.66
CA GLN A 279 0.24 3.55 22.70
C GLN A 279 1.03 2.29 23.03
N ALA A 280 2.18 2.07 22.38
CA ALA A 280 3.02 0.90 22.63
C ALA A 280 3.58 0.86 24.07
N LEU A 281 4.03 2.00 24.61
CA LEU A 281 4.48 2.11 26.00
C LEU A 281 3.34 1.81 26.98
N ILE A 282 2.19 2.47 26.80
CA ILE A 282 1.02 2.31 27.68
C ILE A 282 0.51 0.86 27.65
N TRP A 283 0.45 0.22 26.47
CA TRP A 283 0.10 -1.20 26.32
C TRP A 283 1.07 -2.11 27.09
N LEU A 284 2.39 -1.88 26.95
CA LEU A 284 3.42 -2.66 27.65
C LEU A 284 3.32 -2.52 29.17
N LEU A 285 3.08 -1.30 29.67
CA LEU A 285 2.86 -1.02 31.09
C LEU A 285 1.53 -1.63 31.59
N GLY A 286 0.49 -1.68 30.77
CA GLY A 286 -0.79 -2.30 31.11
C GLY A 286 -0.75 -3.83 31.18
N VAL A 287 -0.09 -4.47 30.22
CA VAL A 287 -0.01 -5.95 30.14
C VAL A 287 1.06 -6.52 31.05
N HIS A 288 2.20 -5.82 31.24
CA HIS A 288 3.34 -6.31 32.01
C HIS A 288 3.72 -5.45 33.21
N GLY A 289 2.86 -4.51 33.61
CA GLY A 289 3.09 -3.64 34.76
C GLY A 289 3.26 -4.35 36.10
N GLU A 290 2.85 -5.62 36.25
CA GLU A 290 3.24 -6.44 37.41
C GLU A 290 4.78 -6.52 37.54
N ARG A 291 5.49 -6.68 36.42
CA ARG A 291 6.96 -6.83 36.34
C ARG A 291 7.71 -5.50 36.30
N VAL A 292 7.02 -4.39 36.00
CA VAL A 292 7.60 -3.03 35.95
C VAL A 292 7.22 -2.31 37.25
N PRO A 293 8.15 -2.06 38.18
CA PRO A 293 7.80 -1.43 39.47
C PRO A 293 7.19 -0.04 39.26
N ASN A 294 7.73 0.74 38.32
CA ASN A 294 7.36 2.13 38.07
C ASN A 294 6.04 2.31 37.28
N ALA A 295 5.41 1.23 36.78
CA ALA A 295 4.28 1.33 35.87
C ALA A 295 3.08 2.17 36.39
N PRO A 296 2.66 2.07 37.67
CA PRO A 296 1.58 2.90 38.19
C PRO A 296 1.91 4.39 38.13
N TYR A 297 3.12 4.80 38.49
CA TYR A 297 3.55 6.21 38.49
C TYR A 297 3.63 6.80 37.07
N ILE A 298 4.10 6.01 36.09
CA ILE A 298 4.15 6.45 34.68
C ILE A 298 2.73 6.61 34.12
N LEU A 299 1.83 5.66 34.41
CA LEU A 299 0.42 5.79 33.99
C LEU A 299 -0.31 6.91 34.74
N GLU A 300 0.06 7.24 35.97
CA GLU A 300 -0.51 8.36 36.72
C GLU A 300 -0.23 9.71 36.04
N ASP A 301 0.99 9.96 35.58
CA ASP A 301 1.32 11.17 34.80
C ASP A 301 0.48 11.28 33.51
N PHE A 302 0.26 10.16 32.81
CA PHE A 302 -0.65 10.13 31.65
C PHE A 302 -2.12 10.41 32.03
N VAL A 303 -2.57 10.04 33.23
CA VAL A 303 -3.93 10.33 33.72
C VAL A 303 -4.07 11.78 34.20
N GLU A 304 -3.07 12.34 34.88
CA GLU A 304 -3.08 13.75 35.27
C GLU A 304 -3.06 14.68 34.05
N ASN A 305 -2.32 14.29 33.01
CA ASN A 305 -2.25 15.00 31.74
C ASN A 305 -3.31 14.55 30.71
N VAL A 306 -4.30 13.73 31.07
CA VAL A 306 -5.28 13.16 30.11
C VAL A 306 -6.01 14.23 29.28
N LYS A 307 -6.19 15.44 29.83
CA LYS A 307 -6.83 16.58 29.15
C LYS A 307 -5.96 17.20 28.04
N SER A 308 -4.64 17.05 28.10
CA SER A 308 -3.70 17.53 27.07
C SER A 308 -3.32 16.45 26.05
N VAL A 309 -3.69 15.18 26.28
CA VAL A 309 -3.54 14.09 25.31
C VAL A 309 -4.47 14.32 24.12
N ALA A 310 -3.91 14.75 22.99
CA ALA A 310 -4.66 15.13 21.80
C ALA A 310 -5.33 13.94 21.05
N PHE A 311 -4.82 12.71 21.21
CA PHE A 311 -5.24 11.56 20.40
C PHE A 311 -6.14 10.60 21.21
N SER A 312 -7.40 10.45 20.81
CA SER A 312 -8.38 9.55 21.44
C SER A 312 -7.91 8.10 21.56
N VAL A 313 -7.14 7.61 20.59
CA VAL A 313 -6.60 6.23 20.58
C VAL A 313 -5.65 6.00 21.77
N VAL A 314 -4.84 7.01 22.14
CA VAL A 314 -3.97 6.96 23.32
C VAL A 314 -4.80 6.89 24.61
N LYS A 315 -5.91 7.66 24.71
CA LYS A 315 -6.82 7.61 25.86
C LYS A 315 -7.50 6.25 26.02
N VAL A 316 -7.86 5.60 24.90
CA VAL A 316 -8.48 4.27 24.87
C VAL A 316 -7.51 3.16 25.27
N GLU A 317 -6.25 3.26 24.86
CA GLU A 317 -5.21 2.35 25.33
C GLU A 317 -4.89 2.61 26.81
N LEU A 318 -4.86 3.87 27.27
CA LEU A 318 -4.68 4.22 28.70
C LEU A 318 -5.79 3.65 29.59
N LEU A 319 -7.05 3.76 29.18
CA LEU A 319 -8.18 3.10 29.84
C LEU A 319 -7.98 1.59 29.93
N THR A 320 -7.58 0.95 28.82
CA THR A 320 -7.40 -0.50 28.74
C THR A 320 -6.22 -0.98 29.60
N ALA A 321 -5.10 -0.27 29.54
CA ALA A 321 -3.90 -0.54 30.31
C ALA A 321 -4.12 -0.35 31.81
N LEU A 322 -4.80 0.72 32.22
CA LEU A 322 -5.03 1.00 33.63
C LEU A 322 -6.04 0.03 34.27
N VAL A 323 -7.07 -0.41 33.53
CA VAL A 323 -7.98 -1.47 34.01
C VAL A 323 -7.23 -2.80 34.15
N ARG A 324 -6.35 -3.16 33.19
CA ARG A 324 -5.48 -4.35 33.31
C ARG A 324 -4.54 -4.26 34.51
N LEU A 325 -3.89 -3.11 34.72
CA LEU A 325 -2.96 -2.92 35.82
C LEU A 325 -3.69 -2.92 37.18
N PHE A 326 -4.89 -2.34 37.27
CA PHE A 326 -5.74 -2.40 38.46
C PHE A 326 -6.08 -3.83 38.87
N LEU A 327 -6.33 -4.74 37.91
CA LEU A 327 -6.57 -6.17 38.22
C LEU A 327 -5.33 -6.89 38.77
N ALA A 328 -4.13 -6.33 38.60
CA ALA A 328 -2.87 -6.86 39.15
C ALA A 328 -2.43 -6.14 40.44
N ARG A 329 -2.59 -4.81 40.52
CA ARG A 329 -2.22 -3.95 41.65
C ARG A 329 -3.39 -3.01 42.05
N PRO A 330 -4.44 -3.52 42.72
CA PRO A 330 -5.64 -2.72 43.01
C PRO A 330 -5.35 -1.49 43.88
N ALA A 331 -4.50 -1.64 44.90
CA ALA A 331 -4.24 -0.59 45.90
C ALA A 331 -3.52 0.65 45.33
N GLU A 332 -2.65 0.46 44.32
CA GLU A 332 -1.92 1.56 43.67
C GLU A 332 -2.77 2.24 42.58
N CYS A 333 -3.68 1.51 41.93
CA CYS A 333 -4.39 2.01 40.75
C CYS A 333 -5.85 2.46 41.00
N GLN A 334 -6.45 2.16 42.17
CA GLN A 334 -7.88 2.39 42.41
C GLN A 334 -8.31 3.86 42.25
N ASP A 335 -7.56 4.80 42.83
CA ASP A 335 -7.86 6.24 42.75
C ASP A 335 -7.66 6.78 41.32
N MET A 336 -6.50 6.48 40.72
CA MET A 336 -6.14 6.87 39.37
C MET A 336 -7.17 6.38 38.33
N LEU A 337 -7.62 5.13 38.46
CA LEU A 337 -8.66 4.56 37.59
C LEU A 337 -10.01 5.23 37.80
N GLY A 338 -10.35 5.59 39.05
CA GLY A 338 -11.56 6.36 39.37
C GLY A 338 -11.54 7.75 38.70
N ARG A 339 -10.42 8.47 38.79
CA ARG A 339 -10.20 9.77 38.11
C ARG A 339 -10.33 9.63 36.59
N LEU A 340 -9.65 8.66 35.99
CA LEU A 340 -9.69 8.44 34.54
C LEU A 340 -11.09 8.08 34.04
N LEU A 341 -11.79 7.15 34.70
CA LEU A 341 -13.15 6.77 34.32
C LEU A 341 -14.13 7.93 34.46
N HIS A 342 -14.03 8.75 35.52
CA HIS A 342 -14.88 9.92 35.69
C HIS A 342 -14.68 10.93 34.55
N TYR A 343 -13.41 11.25 34.22
CA TYR A 343 -13.08 12.14 33.10
C TYR A 343 -13.61 11.60 31.76
N CYS A 344 -13.34 10.33 31.45
CA CYS A 344 -13.75 9.72 30.18
C CYS A 344 -15.27 9.52 30.04
N ILE A 345 -16.03 9.51 31.14
CA ILE A 345 -17.49 9.35 31.11
C ILE A 345 -18.21 10.71 31.09
N GLU A 346 -17.72 11.72 31.83
CA GLU A 346 -18.43 13.00 32.00
C GLU A 346 -17.88 14.14 31.14
N GLU A 347 -16.55 14.26 31.01
CA GLU A 347 -15.89 15.40 30.34
C GLU A 347 -15.48 15.13 28.88
N GLU A 348 -15.23 13.87 28.52
CA GLU A 348 -14.75 13.51 27.19
C GLU A 348 -15.84 13.63 26.11
N THR A 349 -15.48 14.23 24.97
CA THR A 349 -16.37 14.44 23.82
C THR A 349 -16.35 13.28 22.83
N ASP A 350 -15.24 12.54 22.76
CA ASP A 350 -15.08 11.38 21.88
C ASP A 350 -15.96 10.20 22.35
N MET A 351 -16.92 9.81 21.50
CA MET A 351 -17.86 8.73 21.80
C MET A 351 -17.18 7.38 21.99
N MET A 352 -16.07 7.10 21.29
CA MET A 352 -15.37 5.82 21.37
C MET A 352 -14.63 5.67 22.70
N VAL A 353 -14.00 6.76 23.18
CA VAL A 353 -13.41 6.82 24.53
C VAL A 353 -14.50 6.64 25.59
N ARG A 354 -15.62 7.36 25.46
CA ARG A 354 -16.74 7.34 26.42
C ARG A 354 -17.42 5.98 26.51
N ASP A 355 -17.73 5.35 25.38
CA ASP A 355 -18.34 4.02 25.33
C ASP A 355 -17.39 2.94 25.87
N ARG A 356 -16.08 3.06 25.60
CA ARG A 356 -15.07 2.17 26.17
C ARG A 356 -14.99 2.31 27.70
N ALA A 357 -15.02 3.53 28.23
CA ALA A 357 -15.02 3.79 29.66
C ALA A 357 -16.31 3.27 30.33
N LEU A 358 -17.48 3.49 29.73
CA LEU A 358 -18.76 2.93 30.20
C LEU A 358 -18.78 1.40 30.18
N PHE A 359 -18.18 0.77 29.16
CA PHE A 359 -18.03 -0.68 29.09
C PHE A 359 -17.17 -1.21 30.24
N TYR A 360 -15.97 -0.64 30.46
CA TYR A 360 -15.10 -1.06 31.56
C TYR A 360 -15.71 -0.78 32.94
N TYR A 361 -16.40 0.35 33.13
CA TYR A 361 -17.10 0.65 34.37
C TYR A 361 -18.19 -0.39 34.69
N ARG A 362 -19.02 -0.76 33.71
CA ARG A 362 -20.05 -1.81 33.87
C ARG A 362 -19.45 -3.21 34.06
N LEU A 363 -18.33 -3.49 33.41
CA LEU A 363 -17.62 -4.77 33.54
C LEU A 363 -17.02 -4.92 34.96
N LEU A 364 -16.41 -3.86 35.49
CA LEU A 364 -15.91 -3.80 36.87
C LEU A 364 -17.05 -3.91 37.91
N GLN A 365 -18.23 -3.34 37.62
CA GLN A 365 -19.42 -3.54 38.46
C GLN A 365 -19.93 -4.99 38.48
N ALA A 366 -19.73 -5.75 37.40
CA ALA A 366 -20.14 -7.16 37.33
C ALA A 366 -19.23 -8.08 38.17
N GLY A 367 -17.93 -7.77 38.25
CA GLY A 367 -16.96 -8.48 39.08
C GLY A 367 -15.53 -8.39 38.56
N THR A 368 -14.54 -8.45 39.45
CA THR A 368 -13.11 -8.43 39.07
C THR A 368 -12.69 -9.70 38.33
N GLU A 369 -13.24 -10.86 38.69
CA GLU A 369 -12.95 -12.13 38.03
C GLU A 369 -13.55 -12.21 36.62
N GLU A 370 -14.78 -11.72 36.45
CA GLU A 370 -15.43 -11.53 35.15
C GLU A 370 -14.64 -10.56 34.27
N THR A 371 -14.23 -9.41 34.82
CA THR A 371 -13.38 -8.43 34.14
C THR A 371 -12.07 -9.08 33.67
N LYS A 372 -11.41 -9.82 34.56
CA LYS A 372 -10.16 -10.54 34.27
C LYS A 372 -10.36 -11.62 33.20
N ARG A 373 -11.46 -12.37 33.23
CA ARG A 373 -11.80 -13.37 32.21
C ARG A 373 -12.02 -12.76 30.83
N VAL A 374 -12.57 -11.55 30.73
CA VAL A 374 -12.79 -10.83 29.47
C VAL A 374 -11.50 -10.18 28.96
N LEU A 375 -10.72 -9.54 29.83
CA LEU A 375 -9.51 -8.79 29.43
C LEU A 375 -8.25 -9.65 29.26
N CYS A 376 -8.11 -10.71 30.05
CA CYS A 376 -6.97 -11.63 29.99
C CYS A 376 -7.26 -12.80 29.04
N SER A 377 -7.53 -12.47 27.77
CA SER A 377 -7.36 -13.39 26.64
C SER A 377 -5.91 -13.91 26.54
N PRO A 378 -5.64 -15.03 25.84
CA PRO A 378 -4.33 -15.68 25.86
C PRO A 378 -3.17 -14.73 25.58
N ALA A 379 -2.13 -14.81 26.42
CA ALA A 379 -1.01 -13.86 26.47
C ALA A 379 -0.08 -13.87 25.24
N SER A 380 -0.25 -14.84 24.35
CA SER A 380 0.45 -14.97 23.07
C SER A 380 -0.27 -16.03 22.25
N ASP A 381 -0.56 -15.78 20.97
CA ASP A 381 -0.96 -16.84 20.05
C ASP A 381 0.26 -17.35 19.28
N HIS A 382 0.73 -18.54 19.64
CA HIS A 382 1.91 -19.16 19.02
C HIS A 382 1.70 -19.49 17.53
N SER A 383 0.46 -19.56 17.03
CA SER A 383 0.20 -19.78 15.59
C SER A 383 0.63 -18.58 14.75
N LEU A 384 0.57 -17.36 15.29
CA LEU A 384 0.99 -16.13 14.60
C LEU A 384 2.51 -16.09 14.34
N ARG A 385 3.32 -16.80 15.14
CA ARG A 385 4.77 -16.88 14.93
C ARG A 385 5.14 -17.64 13.64
N LEU A 386 4.22 -18.45 13.11
CA LEU A 386 4.39 -19.29 11.92
C LEU A 386 3.81 -18.68 10.63
N LEU A 387 3.05 -17.57 10.71
CA LEU A 387 2.40 -16.97 9.54
C LEU A 387 3.35 -16.18 8.61
N GLU A 388 4.61 -16.02 8.99
CA GLU A 388 5.66 -15.37 8.18
C GLU A 388 6.70 -16.34 7.59
N ASP A 389 6.56 -17.65 7.83
CA ASP A 389 7.13 -18.64 6.91
C ASP A 389 6.33 -18.54 5.59
N GLN A 390 6.73 -17.58 4.76
CA GLN A 390 6.33 -17.46 3.36
C GLN A 390 6.70 -18.79 2.68
N ALA A 391 5.75 -19.71 2.61
CA ALA A 391 5.95 -21.03 2.01
C ALA A 391 6.50 -20.83 0.60
N GLU A 392 7.72 -21.32 0.35
CA GLU A 392 8.58 -20.95 -0.78
C GLU A 392 7.76 -20.78 -2.06
N GLY A 393 7.58 -19.52 -2.47
CA GLY A 393 6.64 -19.19 -3.53
C GLY A 393 7.09 -19.84 -4.82
N SER A 394 6.22 -20.61 -5.49
CA SER A 394 6.62 -21.19 -6.78
C SER A 394 7.03 -20.08 -7.74
N VAL A 395 8.17 -20.24 -8.44
CA VAL A 395 8.67 -19.27 -9.45
C VAL A 395 7.57 -18.93 -10.48
N ASN A 396 6.71 -19.91 -10.79
CA ASN A 396 5.53 -19.75 -11.64
C ASN A 396 4.50 -18.70 -11.18
N ALA A 397 4.49 -18.33 -9.90
CA ALA A 397 3.59 -17.31 -9.36
C ALA A 397 3.99 -15.87 -9.76
N TRP A 398 5.22 -15.66 -10.22
CA TRP A 398 5.73 -14.34 -10.60
C TRP A 398 6.54 -14.29 -11.91
N ALA A 399 6.87 -15.44 -12.52
CA ALA A 399 7.62 -15.52 -13.77
C ALA A 399 7.05 -14.68 -14.93
N SER A 400 5.71 -14.54 -15.03
CA SER A 400 5.04 -13.68 -16.01
C SER A 400 5.37 -12.19 -15.82
N ASP A 401 5.56 -11.80 -14.57
CA ASP A 401 5.66 -10.42 -14.12
C ASP A 401 7.12 -9.98 -14.02
N PHE A 402 8.07 -10.93 -14.04
CA PHE A 402 9.50 -10.67 -14.13
C PHE A 402 9.83 -9.72 -15.29
N ASN A 403 10.89 -8.91 -15.15
CA ASN A 403 11.26 -7.85 -16.09
C ASN A 403 10.04 -7.00 -16.55
N SER A 404 9.25 -6.48 -15.59
CA SER A 404 8.14 -5.55 -15.84
C SER A 404 7.94 -4.59 -14.67
N LEU A 405 7.20 -3.50 -14.88
CA LEU A 405 6.91 -2.49 -13.86
C LEU A 405 6.11 -3.05 -12.67
N ALA A 406 5.44 -4.20 -12.82
CA ALA A 406 4.75 -4.89 -11.72
C ALA A 406 5.68 -5.30 -10.57
N VAL A 407 6.97 -5.52 -10.84
CA VAL A 407 7.96 -5.88 -9.79
C VAL A 407 8.39 -4.65 -8.97
N ILE A 408 8.30 -3.47 -9.57
CA ILE A 408 8.69 -2.20 -8.97
C ILE A 408 7.56 -1.64 -8.11
N TYR A 409 6.35 -1.52 -8.69
CA TYR A 409 5.18 -0.95 -8.00
C TYR A 409 4.39 -1.97 -7.18
N GLY A 410 4.65 -3.27 -7.36
CA GLY A 410 3.80 -4.34 -6.84
C GLY A 410 2.58 -4.59 -7.73
N LYS A 411 2.06 -5.83 -7.69
CA LYS A 411 1.02 -6.30 -8.62
C LYS A 411 -0.27 -5.47 -8.54
N GLU A 412 -0.71 -5.13 -7.33
CA GLU A 412 -1.97 -4.42 -7.09
C GLU A 412 -1.93 -2.97 -7.60
N GLN A 413 -0.87 -2.23 -7.27
CA GLN A 413 -0.70 -0.85 -7.75
C GLN A 413 -0.50 -0.81 -9.26
N TRP A 414 0.27 -1.75 -9.82
CA TRP A 414 0.45 -1.87 -11.27
C TRP A 414 -0.87 -2.18 -11.98
N ALA A 415 -1.65 -3.14 -11.50
CA ALA A 415 -2.97 -3.44 -12.07
C ALA A 415 -3.92 -2.23 -12.00
N ALA A 416 -3.91 -1.50 -10.89
CA ALA A 416 -4.70 -0.27 -10.73
C ALA A 416 -4.28 0.84 -11.71
N MET A 417 -2.98 0.99 -12.00
CA MET A 417 -2.46 1.95 -12.98
C MET A 417 -2.79 1.53 -14.43
N THR A 418 -2.56 0.26 -14.79
CA THR A 418 -2.85 -0.23 -16.15
C THR A 418 -4.34 -0.18 -16.47
N ALA A 419 -5.22 -0.49 -15.51
CA ALA A 419 -6.67 -0.40 -15.69
C ALA A 419 -7.14 1.01 -16.04
N ASN A 420 -6.48 2.06 -15.51
CA ASN A 420 -6.83 3.44 -15.83
C ASN A 420 -6.36 3.88 -17.23
N GLN A 421 -5.21 3.38 -17.72
CA GLN A 421 -4.67 3.79 -19.02
C GLN A 421 -5.49 3.30 -20.22
N VAL A 422 -6.16 2.14 -20.10
CA VAL A 422 -7.05 1.63 -21.16
C VAL A 422 -8.25 2.57 -21.39
N VAL A 423 -8.71 3.27 -20.35
CA VAL A 423 -9.87 4.17 -20.43
C VAL A 423 -9.54 5.48 -21.15
N GLU A 424 -8.33 6.03 -21.00
CA GLU A 424 -7.95 7.30 -21.66
C GLU A 424 -7.86 7.19 -23.19
N LEU A 425 -7.48 6.01 -23.73
CA LEU A 425 -7.40 5.79 -25.18
C LEU A 425 -8.78 5.76 -25.87
N HIS A 426 -9.83 5.32 -25.16
CA HIS A 426 -11.20 5.25 -25.72
C HIS A 426 -11.84 6.62 -25.98
N TYR A 427 -11.33 7.68 -25.36
CA TYR A 427 -11.84 9.05 -25.55
C TYR A 427 -11.24 9.79 -26.76
N ALA A 428 -10.19 9.26 -27.40
CA ALA A 428 -9.49 9.93 -28.50
C ALA A 428 -10.07 9.65 -29.90
N ASP A 429 -10.58 8.44 -30.15
CA ASP A 429 -10.97 7.97 -31.50
C ASP A 429 -12.43 8.26 -31.89
N SER A 430 -13.26 8.83 -31.00
CA SER A 430 -14.70 9.03 -31.24
C SER A 430 -15.09 10.30 -32.03
N LEU A 431 -14.12 11.04 -32.58
CA LEU A 431 -14.34 12.27 -33.36
C LEU A 431 -14.19 12.08 -34.88
N CYS A 432 -14.87 11.10 -35.48
CA CYS A 432 -14.82 10.91 -36.94
C CYS A 432 -15.99 10.12 -37.59
N GLU A 433 -17.26 10.52 -37.40
CA GLU A 433 -18.35 10.08 -38.29
C GLU A 433 -19.27 11.21 -38.76
N ALA A 434 -19.69 11.12 -40.02
CA ALA A 434 -20.55 12.07 -40.73
C ALA A 434 -21.92 11.43 -41.08
N PRO A 435 -22.98 12.22 -41.40
CA PRO A 435 -24.31 11.88 -40.88
C PRO A 435 -25.23 11.04 -41.78
N THR A 436 -26.04 10.21 -41.10
CA THR A 436 -27.45 9.85 -41.38
C THR A 436 -27.86 9.26 -42.74
N VAL A 437 -28.42 8.03 -42.68
CA VAL A 437 -29.67 7.68 -43.39
C VAL A 437 -30.60 7.00 -42.40
N VAL A 438 -31.89 7.35 -42.45
CA VAL A 438 -32.97 6.81 -41.61
C VAL A 438 -33.69 5.69 -42.38
N GLU A 439 -34.02 4.58 -41.73
CA GLU A 439 -35.14 3.72 -42.12
C GLU A 439 -35.70 2.93 -40.91
N GLU A 440 -36.93 2.43 -41.04
CA GLU A 440 -37.87 2.27 -39.91
C GLU A 440 -37.85 0.89 -39.20
N GLU A 441 -38.35 0.90 -37.96
CA GLU A 441 -38.72 -0.27 -37.12
C GLU A 441 -39.80 -1.15 -37.81
N PRO A 442 -40.05 -2.44 -37.40
CA PRO A 442 -40.99 -2.64 -36.26
C PRO A 442 -41.02 -4.01 -35.49
N LEU A 443 -41.52 -3.95 -34.23
CA LEU A 443 -42.36 -4.92 -33.46
C LEU A 443 -41.83 -6.21 -32.76
N ILE A 444 -42.05 -6.26 -31.42
CA ILE A 444 -42.65 -7.35 -30.56
C ILE A 444 -41.96 -8.75 -30.57
N SER A 445 -41.65 -9.46 -29.46
CA SER A 445 -42.20 -9.59 -28.09
C SER A 445 -41.04 -9.92 -27.08
N GLU A 446 -41.18 -10.20 -25.77
CA GLU A 446 -42.32 -10.43 -24.86
C GLU A 446 -41.96 -10.04 -23.40
N LYS A 447 -42.87 -10.25 -22.43
CA LYS A 447 -42.61 -10.04 -20.98
C LYS A 447 -42.61 -11.34 -20.17
N LYS A 448 -41.83 -11.35 -19.07
CA LYS A 448 -42.18 -12.05 -17.81
C LYS A 448 -41.82 -11.20 -16.60
N GLU A 449 -42.84 -10.64 -15.95
CA GLU A 449 -42.77 -9.96 -14.64
C GLU A 449 -43.33 -10.87 -13.55
N VAL A 450 -42.73 -10.89 -12.35
CA VAL A 450 -43.37 -10.84 -11.01
C VAL A 450 -42.28 -10.57 -9.95
N PRO A 451 -42.51 -9.86 -8.82
CA PRO A 451 -43.15 -8.55 -8.64
C PRO A 451 -42.22 -7.49 -7.99
N TYR A 452 -42.64 -6.23 -8.02
CA TYR A 452 -42.00 -5.11 -7.32
C TYR A 452 -42.19 -5.11 -5.80
N ILE A 453 -41.22 -4.55 -5.08
CA ILE A 453 -41.49 -3.50 -4.09
C ILE A 453 -40.91 -2.21 -4.66
N ALA A 454 -41.77 -1.22 -4.93
CA ALA A 454 -41.36 0.07 -5.47
C ALA A 454 -41.30 1.11 -4.35
N THR A 455 -40.12 1.70 -4.15
CA THR A 455 -39.99 3.07 -3.63
C THR A 455 -39.34 3.91 -4.72
N SER A 456 -40.03 4.98 -5.11
CA SER A 456 -39.73 5.76 -6.31
C SER A 456 -38.58 6.76 -6.09
N SER A 457 -37.47 6.53 -6.76
CA SER A 457 -36.51 7.58 -7.14
C SER A 457 -35.71 7.15 -8.37
N SER A 458 -35.42 8.09 -9.26
CA SER A 458 -34.38 7.95 -10.29
C SER A 458 -33.02 8.04 -9.60
N GLY A 459 -32.57 6.92 -9.04
CA GLY A 459 -31.43 6.88 -8.13
C GLY A 459 -30.08 6.92 -8.84
N LEU A 460 -29.40 8.07 -8.79
CA LEU A 460 -27.95 8.13 -8.94
C LEU A 460 -27.31 7.38 -7.77
N THR A 461 -26.52 6.35 -8.05
CA THR A 461 -25.84 5.57 -6.99
C THR A 461 -24.40 6.05 -6.89
N LEU A 462 -24.10 6.82 -5.84
CA LEU A 462 -22.71 7.21 -5.55
C LEU A 462 -21.95 6.01 -5.00
N ILE A 463 -20.79 5.72 -5.59
CA ILE A 463 -19.88 4.69 -5.11
C ILE A 463 -18.84 5.32 -4.18
N SER A 464 -18.36 4.55 -3.20
CA SER A 464 -17.21 4.97 -2.38
C SER A 464 -15.96 5.04 -3.27
N SER A 465 -15.70 6.22 -3.84
CA SER A 465 -14.63 6.43 -4.82
C SER A 465 -13.25 6.09 -4.25
N ARG A 466 -12.31 5.76 -5.12
CA ARG A 466 -10.88 5.73 -4.75
C ARG A 466 -10.51 7.08 -4.15
N CYS A 467 -9.65 7.07 -3.13
CA CYS A 467 -9.23 8.27 -2.41
C CYS A 467 -8.57 9.27 -3.37
N LEU A 468 -9.31 10.31 -3.77
CA LEU A 468 -8.81 11.39 -4.61
C LEU A 468 -7.78 12.19 -3.81
N THR A 469 -6.57 12.34 -4.35
CA THR A 469 -5.55 13.19 -3.71
C THR A 469 -5.81 14.66 -4.01
N ALA A 470 -5.32 15.56 -3.15
CA ALA A 470 -5.46 17.00 -3.36
C ALA A 470 -4.85 17.46 -4.71
N GLU A 471 -3.72 16.87 -5.12
CA GLU A 471 -3.07 17.14 -6.42
C GLU A 471 -3.92 16.70 -7.61
N GLN A 472 -4.59 15.54 -7.52
CA GLN A 472 -5.52 15.05 -8.54
C GLN A 472 -6.75 15.96 -8.63
N PHE A 473 -7.31 16.35 -7.47
CA PHE A 473 -8.43 17.29 -7.40
C PHE A 473 -8.06 18.62 -8.07
N GLU A 474 -6.93 19.24 -7.71
CA GLU A 474 -6.50 20.53 -8.26
C GLU A 474 -6.28 20.46 -9.77
N ARG A 475 -5.58 19.42 -10.26
CA ARG A 475 -5.35 19.21 -11.70
C ARG A 475 -6.65 19.04 -12.47
N MET A 476 -7.64 18.34 -11.94
CA MET A 476 -8.94 18.17 -12.60
C MET A 476 -9.80 19.44 -12.49
N TRP A 477 -9.79 20.10 -11.33
CA TRP A 477 -10.56 21.31 -11.06
C TRP A 477 -10.20 22.46 -11.99
N LEU A 478 -8.92 22.62 -12.35
CA LEU A 478 -8.47 23.65 -13.29
C LEU A 478 -8.92 23.38 -14.74
N ASN A 479 -9.08 22.12 -15.13
CA ASN A 479 -9.38 21.72 -16.51
C ASN A 479 -10.88 21.57 -16.80
N LEU A 480 -11.71 21.32 -15.78
CA LEU A 480 -13.15 21.15 -15.96
C LEU A 480 -13.91 22.49 -15.97
N ALA A 481 -14.95 22.57 -16.80
CA ALA A 481 -15.90 23.68 -16.82
C ALA A 481 -16.80 23.66 -15.56
N VAL A 482 -17.39 24.81 -15.23
CA VAL A 482 -18.42 24.90 -14.19
C VAL A 482 -19.73 24.30 -14.74
N GLY A 483 -20.17 23.18 -14.17
CA GLY A 483 -21.44 22.56 -14.53
C GLY A 483 -22.63 23.22 -13.82
N CYS A 484 -22.46 23.61 -12.56
CA CYS A 484 -23.49 24.30 -11.80
C CYS A 484 -22.91 25.22 -10.72
N GLN A 485 -23.57 26.37 -10.49
CA GLN A 485 -23.36 27.24 -9.33
C GLN A 485 -24.72 27.53 -8.69
N GLN A 486 -24.86 27.31 -7.39
CA GLN A 486 -26.05 27.62 -6.62
C GLN A 486 -25.68 28.21 -5.26
N THR A 487 -26.60 28.99 -4.69
CA THR A 487 -26.49 29.51 -3.32
C THR A 487 -27.61 28.91 -2.49
N VAL A 488 -27.29 28.45 -1.28
CA VAL A 488 -28.22 27.83 -0.33
C VAL A 488 -28.17 28.62 0.99
N PRO A 489 -29.31 28.97 1.61
CA PRO A 489 -29.32 29.64 2.91
C PRO A 489 -28.75 28.72 3.98
N TRP A 490 -27.90 29.25 4.86
CA TRP A 490 -27.17 28.50 5.88
C TRP A 490 -27.49 29.04 7.28
N GLN A 491 -27.73 28.16 8.26
CA GLN A 491 -27.99 28.55 9.64
C GLN A 491 -26.82 28.19 10.57
N GLU A 492 -26.49 29.11 11.48
CA GLU A 492 -25.28 29.06 12.31
C GLU A 492 -25.40 28.10 13.51
N ASN A 493 -25.08 26.81 13.30
CA ASN A 493 -24.27 26.00 14.23
C ASN A 493 -24.09 24.56 13.70
N VAL A 494 -23.07 24.34 12.89
CA VAL A 494 -22.65 23.01 12.43
C VAL A 494 -21.15 22.86 12.70
N GLN A 495 -20.75 21.84 13.46
CA GLN A 495 -19.35 21.50 13.59
C GLN A 495 -18.85 20.83 12.29
N PRO A 496 -17.68 21.21 11.74
CA PRO A 496 -17.19 20.67 10.47
C PRO A 496 -17.11 19.13 10.43
N ASP A 497 -16.78 18.51 11.56
CA ASP A 497 -16.66 17.06 11.70
C ASP A 497 -18.02 16.34 11.51
N THR A 498 -19.11 16.96 11.95
CA THR A 498 -20.48 16.45 11.75
C THR A 498 -20.87 16.48 10.28
N MET A 499 -20.49 17.54 9.56
CA MET A 499 -20.72 17.67 8.12
C MET A 499 -19.86 16.68 7.33
N GLN A 500 -18.60 16.48 7.71
CA GLN A 500 -17.73 15.48 7.10
C GLN A 500 -18.29 14.06 7.27
N ALA A 501 -18.76 13.70 8.47
CA ALA A 501 -19.39 12.40 8.72
C ALA A 501 -20.66 12.21 7.85
N ALA A 502 -21.52 13.22 7.73
CA ALA A 502 -22.73 13.15 6.92
C ALA A 502 -22.45 13.01 5.41
N LEU A 503 -21.41 13.68 4.90
CA LEU A 503 -20.96 13.55 3.50
C LEU A 503 -20.39 12.14 3.22
N GLN A 504 -19.62 11.59 4.15
CA GLN A 504 -19.07 10.23 4.03
C GLN A 504 -20.14 9.14 3.99
N VAL A 505 -21.26 9.30 4.73
CA VAL A 505 -22.40 8.36 4.71
C VAL A 505 -23.03 8.24 3.32
N VAL A 506 -22.93 9.27 2.47
CA VAL A 506 -23.44 9.28 1.10
C VAL A 506 -22.31 9.19 0.06
N HIS A 507 -21.17 8.64 0.47
CA HIS A 507 -19.99 8.40 -0.37
C HIS A 507 -19.38 9.66 -1.03
N ILE A 508 -19.54 10.83 -0.40
CA ILE A 508 -18.89 12.07 -0.80
C ILE A 508 -17.62 12.25 0.05
N GLN A 509 -16.46 12.33 -0.60
CA GLN A 509 -15.16 12.49 0.05
C GLN A 509 -14.81 13.98 0.24
N THR A 510 -14.47 14.38 1.47
CA THR A 510 -13.84 15.68 1.73
C THR A 510 -12.35 15.62 1.38
N ILE A 511 -11.89 16.51 0.48
CA ILE A 511 -10.50 16.60 0.02
C ILE A 511 -9.70 17.58 0.89
N ALA A 512 -10.27 18.76 1.15
CA ALA A 512 -9.70 19.77 2.05
C ALA A 512 -10.80 20.67 2.60
N MET A 513 -10.58 21.22 3.80
CA MET A 513 -11.57 21.99 4.55
C MET A 513 -10.91 23.05 5.44
N SER A 514 -11.46 24.26 5.48
CA SER A 514 -11.01 25.34 6.38
C SER A 514 -11.24 24.98 7.85
N LYS A 515 -10.35 25.47 8.72
CA LYS A 515 -10.53 25.36 10.19
C LYS A 515 -11.80 26.11 10.62
N ALA A 516 -12.50 25.58 11.64
CA ALA A 516 -13.79 26.07 12.14
C ALA A 516 -13.84 27.55 12.56
N SER A 517 -12.69 28.19 12.79
CA SER A 517 -12.56 29.59 13.23
C SER A 517 -12.13 30.59 12.14
N SER A 518 -12.17 30.18 10.86
CA SER A 518 -11.86 31.09 9.74
C SER A 518 -13.10 31.92 9.34
N GLN A 519 -12.91 33.21 9.03
CA GLN A 519 -14.01 34.11 8.61
C GLN A 519 -14.63 33.72 7.27
N VAL A 520 -13.89 33.02 6.40
CA VAL A 520 -14.45 32.41 5.18
C VAL A 520 -14.20 30.92 5.28
N TRP A 521 -15.27 30.17 5.54
CA TRP A 521 -15.18 28.72 5.57
C TRP A 521 -15.29 28.18 4.15
N LYS A 522 -14.38 27.27 3.79
CA LYS A 522 -14.27 26.69 2.45
C LYS A 522 -14.03 25.19 2.54
N ALA A 523 -14.66 24.41 1.67
CA ALA A 523 -14.36 22.99 1.51
C ALA A 523 -14.34 22.58 0.03
N TYR A 524 -13.55 21.55 -0.25
CA TYR A 524 -13.46 20.89 -1.55
C TYR A 524 -13.84 19.42 -1.39
N LEU A 525 -14.79 18.96 -2.19
CA LEU A 525 -15.38 17.61 -2.11
C LEU A 525 -15.28 16.89 -3.46
N GLY A 526 -15.10 15.58 -3.42
CA GLY A 526 -15.15 14.69 -4.60
C GLY A 526 -16.17 13.57 -4.41
N ALA A 527 -16.86 13.19 -5.48
CA ALA A 527 -17.75 12.04 -5.52
C ALA A 527 -17.71 11.37 -6.91
N GLN A 528 -18.13 10.11 -7.00
CA GLN A 528 -18.19 9.35 -8.26
C GLN A 528 -19.48 8.54 -8.33
N ASP A 529 -20.11 8.49 -9.51
CA ASP A 529 -21.22 7.56 -9.77
C ASP A 529 -20.75 6.17 -10.25
N ASP A 530 -21.68 5.24 -10.34
CA ASP A 530 -21.48 3.88 -10.83
C ASP A 530 -21.09 3.79 -12.32
N ALA A 531 -21.41 4.83 -13.10
CA ALA A 531 -20.94 5.01 -14.48
C ALA A 531 -19.50 5.56 -14.58
N GLY A 532 -18.86 5.90 -13.46
CA GLY A 532 -17.50 6.39 -13.37
C GLY A 532 -17.35 7.92 -13.48
N CYS A 533 -18.44 8.66 -13.65
CA CYS A 533 -18.43 10.12 -13.77
C CYS A 533 -18.11 10.76 -12.41
N LEU A 534 -17.15 11.68 -12.42
CA LEU A 534 -16.66 12.40 -11.25
C LEU A 534 -17.36 13.74 -11.09
N PHE A 535 -17.76 14.03 -9.86
CA PHE A 535 -18.32 15.32 -9.43
C PHE A 535 -17.33 15.96 -8.45
N LEU A 536 -16.77 17.11 -8.84
CA LEU A 536 -15.94 17.92 -7.97
C LEU A 536 -16.77 19.09 -7.46
N THR A 537 -16.70 19.39 -6.17
CA THR A 537 -17.47 20.49 -5.57
C THR A 537 -16.58 21.41 -4.76
N GLU A 538 -16.78 22.71 -4.91
CA GLU A 538 -16.30 23.75 -4.00
C GLU A 538 -17.50 24.32 -3.23
N LEU A 539 -17.40 24.29 -1.89
CA LEU A 539 -18.33 24.96 -0.98
C LEU A 539 -17.63 26.17 -0.38
N LEU A 540 -18.27 27.33 -0.41
CA LEU A 540 -17.81 28.57 0.22
C LEU A 540 -18.95 29.15 1.05
N LEU A 541 -18.74 29.27 2.36
CA LEU A 541 -19.68 29.87 3.30
C LEU A 541 -19.18 31.26 3.68
N ASP A 542 -20.04 32.25 3.44
CA ASP A 542 -19.86 33.63 3.89
C ASP A 542 -20.65 33.82 5.19
N THR A 543 -19.95 34.05 6.30
CA THR A 543 -20.55 34.23 7.62
C THR A 543 -21.36 35.53 7.73
N ASP A 544 -21.01 36.56 6.95
CA ASP A 544 -21.67 37.87 7.06
C ASP A 544 -23.05 37.88 6.37
N ASN A 545 -23.25 37.00 5.39
CA ASN A 545 -24.47 36.93 4.58
C ASN A 545 -25.35 35.68 4.86
N ALA A 546 -24.88 34.73 5.69
CA ALA A 546 -25.58 33.48 5.99
C ALA A 546 -25.96 32.65 4.75
N GLU A 547 -25.11 32.69 3.72
CA GLU A 547 -25.30 32.02 2.43
C GLU A 547 -24.11 31.11 2.12
N MET A 548 -24.38 29.85 1.77
CA MET A 548 -23.39 28.91 1.27
C MET A 548 -23.47 28.86 -0.27
N GLN A 549 -22.39 29.28 -0.93
CA GLN A 549 -22.20 29.08 -2.36
C GLN A 549 -21.64 27.68 -2.62
N MET A 550 -22.24 26.98 -3.57
CA MET A 550 -21.88 25.65 -4.01
C MET A 550 -21.60 25.68 -5.51
N LEU A 551 -20.38 25.30 -5.88
CA LEU A 551 -19.89 25.24 -7.25
C LEU A 551 -19.55 23.79 -7.60
N VAL A 552 -20.29 23.19 -8.52
CA VAL A 552 -20.09 21.79 -8.94
C VAL A 552 -19.54 21.75 -10.37
N LYS A 553 -18.49 20.95 -10.55
CA LYS A 553 -17.90 20.58 -11.85
C LYS A 553 -18.07 19.09 -12.07
N GLN A 554 -18.30 18.70 -13.32
CA GLN A 554 -18.52 17.32 -13.72
C GLN A 554 -17.48 16.92 -14.77
N SER A 555 -17.00 15.67 -14.73
CA SER A 555 -16.02 15.18 -15.71
C SER A 555 -16.62 14.84 -17.07
N GLU A 556 -17.87 14.39 -17.10
CA GLU A 556 -18.63 14.07 -18.32
C GLU A 556 -19.89 14.94 -18.36
N ASP A 557 -20.28 15.49 -19.51
CA ASP A 557 -21.44 16.39 -19.61
C ASP A 557 -22.77 15.61 -19.60
N LYS A 558 -23.20 15.20 -18.40
CA LYS A 558 -24.45 14.44 -18.15
C LYS A 558 -25.37 15.26 -17.22
N PRO A 559 -26.24 16.13 -17.77
CA PRO A 559 -27.02 17.09 -16.97
C PRO A 559 -28.02 16.43 -16.00
N GLU A 560 -28.56 15.26 -16.35
CA GLU A 560 -29.46 14.51 -15.46
C GLU A 560 -28.73 13.99 -14.21
N ALA A 561 -27.52 13.45 -14.40
CA ALA A 561 -26.67 12.97 -13.31
C ALA A 561 -26.20 14.14 -12.41
N LEU A 562 -25.88 15.29 -13.01
CA LEU A 562 -25.55 16.52 -12.28
C LEU A 562 -26.71 17.00 -11.39
N GLN A 563 -27.93 17.03 -11.91
CA GLN A 563 -29.12 17.40 -11.12
C GLN A 563 -29.41 16.41 -9.99
N ALA A 564 -29.24 15.11 -10.24
CA ALA A 564 -29.37 14.09 -9.21
C ALA A 564 -28.31 14.23 -8.11
N PHE A 565 -27.04 14.46 -8.47
CA PHE A 565 -25.96 14.71 -7.51
C PHE A 565 -26.20 15.98 -6.67
N ILE A 566 -26.64 17.07 -7.31
CA ILE A 566 -27.02 18.31 -6.61
C ILE A 566 -28.16 18.08 -5.63
N SER A 567 -29.16 17.27 -6.01
CA SER A 567 -30.27 16.92 -5.12
C SER A 567 -29.76 16.15 -3.89
N ILE A 568 -28.86 15.18 -4.09
CA ILE A 568 -28.23 14.41 -3.00
C ILE A 568 -27.44 15.34 -2.06
N LEU A 569 -26.56 16.18 -2.61
CA LEU A 569 -25.73 17.09 -1.83
C LEU A 569 -26.58 18.13 -1.07
N ARG A 570 -27.65 18.65 -1.68
CA ARG A 570 -28.62 19.53 -0.98
C ARG A 570 -29.34 18.78 0.14
N THR A 571 -29.73 17.52 -0.05
CA THR A 571 -30.33 16.71 1.02
C THR A 571 -29.36 16.53 2.18
N VAL A 572 -28.08 16.22 1.93
CA VAL A 572 -27.06 16.08 2.99
C VAL A 572 -26.89 17.39 3.75
N LEU A 573 -26.62 18.51 3.05
CA LEU A 573 -26.47 19.82 3.68
C LEU A 573 -27.74 20.23 4.45
N GLY A 574 -28.92 19.93 3.92
CA GLY A 574 -30.20 20.18 4.59
C GLY A 574 -30.37 19.36 5.88
N THR A 575 -30.04 18.07 5.87
CA THR A 575 -30.09 17.22 7.08
C THR A 575 -29.10 17.68 8.17
N VAL A 576 -27.94 18.21 7.77
CA VAL A 576 -26.90 18.70 8.68
C VAL A 576 -27.28 20.05 9.30
N VAL A 577 -27.94 20.93 8.55
CA VAL A 577 -28.40 22.27 9.02
C VAL A 577 -29.78 22.22 9.69
N GLY A 578 -30.51 21.10 9.58
CA GLY A 578 -31.88 20.97 10.07
C GLY A 578 -32.94 21.66 9.18
N LEU A 579 -32.59 21.95 7.92
CA LEU A 579 -33.50 22.52 6.94
C LEU A 579 -34.54 21.47 6.51
N THR A 580 -35.79 21.69 6.93
CA THR A 580 -36.94 20.88 6.53
C THR A 580 -37.65 21.50 5.33
N SER A 581 -37.18 21.18 4.12
CA SER A 581 -37.95 20.96 2.87
C SER A 581 -37.07 21.11 1.63
#